data_AF-A0A3N9VJI5-F1
#
_entry.id   AF-A0A3N9VJI5-F1
#
_cell.length_a   1.000
_cell.length_b   1.000
_cell.length_c   1.000
_cell.angle_alpha   90.00
_cell.angle_beta   90.00
_cell.angle_gamma   90.00
#
_symmetry.space_group_name_H-M   'P 1'
#
loop_
_entity.id
_entity.type
_entity.pdbx_description
1 polymer ?
#
loop_
_entity_poly.entity_id
_entity_poly.type
_entity_poly.pdbx_seq_one_letter_code
_entity_poly.pdbx_strand_id
1 'polypeptide(L)'
;MSRALKPLYNEEVRKKAIASTYPVINDLLEVCKSMLPLFRENLSGLPGSDTVIHDAERAISRAESELNRGWKRHPLHKAGFYGRIGNHYDFEIHVDKVQERVRSYRCLGRDRVGRLVIVQIRKGEEPLLFEAGDSIFFRGQVQDHRLLHGEPGTYIEATTDILNI
;
A
#
# COMPACT_ATOMS: atom_id res chain seq x y z
N MET A 1 -3.60 16.24 24.40
CA MET A 1 -4.12 14.93 24.88
C MET A 1 -4.36 14.04 23.68
N SER A 2 -3.49 13.05 23.47
CA SER A 2 -3.60 12.06 22.39
C SER A 2 -4.82 11.18 22.65
N ARG A 3 -5.88 11.38 21.89
CA ARG A 3 -7.06 10.52 21.91
C ARG A 3 -6.79 9.44 20.88
N ALA A 4 -6.30 8.29 21.34
CA ALA A 4 -6.11 7.12 20.48
C ALA A 4 -7.41 6.87 19.70
N LEU A 5 -7.35 7.05 18.38
CA LEU A 5 -8.48 6.90 17.49
C LEU A 5 -8.97 5.44 17.59
N LYS A 6 -10.22 5.27 18.05
CA LYS A 6 -10.82 3.94 18.13
C LYS A 6 -10.93 3.38 16.70
N PRO A 7 -10.42 2.18 16.44
CA PRO A 7 -10.51 1.58 15.11
C PRO A 7 -11.97 1.44 14.69
N LEU A 8 -12.22 1.67 13.41
CA LEU A 8 -13.54 1.64 12.76
C LEU A 8 -14.29 0.31 12.94
N TYR A 9 -13.57 -0.76 13.28
CA TYR A 9 -14.09 -2.08 13.61
C TYR A 9 -13.60 -2.52 14.98
N ASN A 10 -14.43 -3.29 15.69
CA ASN A 10 -13.96 -3.97 16.89
C ASN A 10 -12.79 -4.91 16.56
N GLU A 11 -11.96 -5.17 17.55
CA GLU A 11 -10.72 -5.93 17.34
C GLU A 11 -10.98 -7.37 16.86
N GLU A 12 -12.12 -7.95 17.22
CA GLU A 12 -12.52 -9.31 16.81
C GLU A 12 -12.90 -9.42 15.33
N VAL A 13 -13.68 -8.48 14.81
CA VAL A 13 -14.05 -8.41 13.38
C VAL A 13 -12.79 -8.16 12.55
N ARG A 14 -11.90 -7.29 13.04
CA ARG A 14 -10.61 -7.03 12.41
C ARG A 14 -9.72 -8.28 12.43
N LYS A 15 -9.59 -8.99 13.56
CA LYS A 15 -8.83 -10.25 13.67
C LYS A 15 -9.42 -11.35 12.78
N LYS A 16 -10.74 -11.47 12.68
CA LYS A 16 -11.40 -12.47 11.84
C LYS A 16 -11.24 -12.18 10.35
N ALA A 17 -11.29 -10.91 9.95
CA ALA A 17 -10.95 -10.46 8.60
C ALA A 17 -9.47 -10.73 8.26
N ILE A 18 -8.55 -10.37 9.15
CA ILE A 18 -7.10 -10.62 9.00
C ILE A 18 -6.80 -12.13 8.95
N ALA A 19 -7.47 -12.94 9.76
CA ALA A 19 -7.30 -14.39 9.75
C ALA A 19 -7.88 -15.05 8.47
N SER A 20 -8.86 -14.42 7.83
CA SER A 20 -9.41 -14.86 6.53
C SER A 20 -8.57 -14.43 5.34
N THR A 21 -7.56 -13.60 5.58
CA THR A 21 -6.57 -13.18 4.59
C THR A 21 -5.28 -13.96 4.83
N TYR A 22 -4.50 -14.15 3.78
CA TYR A 22 -3.23 -14.87 3.85
C TYR A 22 -2.07 -13.86 3.83
N PRO A 23 -1.75 -13.17 4.96
CA PRO A 23 -0.75 -12.11 5.00
C PRO A 23 0.62 -12.58 4.51
N VAL A 24 0.99 -13.84 4.82
CA VAL A 24 2.23 -14.48 4.34
C VAL A 24 2.26 -14.60 2.81
N ILE A 25 1.11 -14.83 2.17
CA ILE A 25 1.01 -14.94 0.70
C ILE A 25 1.12 -13.55 0.05
N ASN A 26 0.55 -12.51 0.67
CA ASN A 26 0.70 -11.13 0.19
C ASN A 26 2.16 -10.65 0.29
N ASP A 27 2.82 -10.94 1.40
CA ASP A 27 4.23 -10.56 1.60
C ASP A 27 5.14 -11.30 0.63
N LEU A 28 4.89 -12.60 0.41
CA LEU A 28 5.58 -13.39 -0.59
C LEU A 28 5.39 -12.82 -2.01
N LEU A 29 4.17 -12.41 -2.36
CA LEU A 29 3.89 -11.81 -3.67
C LEU A 29 4.61 -10.48 -3.88
N GLU A 30 4.66 -9.62 -2.85
CA GLU A 30 5.40 -8.35 -2.93
C GLU A 30 6.92 -8.58 -3.04
N VAL A 31 7.46 -9.61 -2.37
CA VAL A 31 8.85 -10.05 -2.57
C VAL A 31 9.05 -10.51 -4.02
N CYS A 32 8.20 -11.38 -4.55
CA CYS A 32 8.28 -11.84 -5.94
C CYS A 32 8.27 -10.68 -6.95
N LYS A 33 7.41 -9.67 -6.73
CA LYS A 33 7.34 -8.45 -7.56
C LYS A 33 8.62 -7.63 -7.49
N SER A 34 9.22 -7.50 -6.31
CA SER A 34 10.47 -6.76 -6.11
C SER A 34 11.68 -7.45 -6.76
N MET A 35 11.66 -8.77 -6.90
CA MET A 35 12.73 -9.54 -7.52
C MET A 35 12.69 -9.53 -9.05
N LEU A 36 11.52 -9.30 -9.65
CA LEU A 36 11.33 -9.40 -11.09
C LEU A 36 12.20 -8.41 -11.91
N PRO A 37 12.39 -7.15 -11.49
CA PRO A 37 13.36 -6.25 -12.11
C PRO A 37 14.81 -6.78 -12.04
N LEU A 38 15.20 -7.37 -10.90
CA LEU A 38 16.54 -7.95 -10.73
C LEU A 38 16.76 -9.14 -11.66
N PHE A 39 15.74 -9.96 -11.89
CA PHE A 39 15.82 -11.05 -12.86
C PHE A 39 15.95 -10.54 -14.29
N ARG A 40 15.22 -9.48 -14.67
CA ARG A 40 15.34 -8.87 -16.00
C ARG A 40 16.75 -8.33 -16.24
N GLU A 41 17.34 -7.64 -15.26
CA GLU A 41 18.70 -7.10 -15.37
C GLU A 41 19.76 -8.21 -15.49
N ASN A 42 19.60 -9.32 -14.77
CA ASN A 42 20.59 -10.41 -14.73
C ASN A 42 20.42 -11.46 -15.84
N LEU A 43 19.20 -11.63 -16.38
CA LEU A 43 18.91 -12.67 -17.37
C LEU A 43 18.82 -12.14 -18.80
N SER A 44 18.81 -10.81 -18.99
CA SER A 44 18.76 -10.18 -20.30
C SER A 44 19.89 -10.68 -21.21
N GLY A 45 19.52 -11.22 -22.38
CA GLY A 45 20.46 -11.73 -23.38
C GLY A 45 20.75 -13.24 -23.28
N LEU A 46 20.19 -13.95 -22.29
CA LEU A 46 20.29 -15.41 -22.21
C LEU A 46 19.17 -16.09 -23.05
N PRO A 47 19.46 -17.19 -23.75
CA PRO A 47 18.43 -17.94 -24.49
C PRO A 47 17.31 -18.42 -23.56
N GLY A 48 16.05 -18.12 -23.92
CA GLY A 48 14.87 -18.53 -23.14
C GLY A 48 14.56 -17.70 -21.90
N SER A 49 15.37 -16.67 -21.59
CA SER A 49 15.14 -15.75 -20.46
C SER A 49 13.82 -14.99 -20.58
N ASP A 50 13.47 -14.54 -21.79
CA ASP A 50 12.22 -13.81 -22.05
C ASP A 50 10.99 -14.66 -21.70
N THR A 51 11.01 -15.97 -22.00
CA THR A 51 9.91 -16.87 -21.68
C THR A 51 9.75 -17.04 -20.17
N VAL A 52 10.87 -17.18 -19.45
CA VAL A 52 10.88 -17.32 -17.98
C VAL A 52 10.37 -16.04 -17.31
N ILE A 53 10.83 -14.87 -17.77
CA ILE A 53 10.38 -13.57 -17.28
C ILE A 53 8.88 -13.40 -17.54
N HIS A 54 8.42 -13.73 -18.75
CA HIS A 54 7.01 -13.62 -19.13
C HIS A 54 6.10 -14.54 -18.29
N ASP A 55 6.52 -15.78 -18.04
CA ASP A 55 5.75 -16.70 -17.20
C ASP A 55 5.73 -16.27 -15.74
N ALA A 56 6.82 -15.69 -15.21
CA ALA A 56 6.85 -15.09 -13.88
C ALA A 56 5.88 -13.90 -13.74
N GLU A 57 5.86 -13.00 -14.73
CA GLU A 57 4.91 -11.88 -14.78
C GLU A 57 3.46 -12.34 -14.82
N ARG A 58 3.19 -13.38 -15.62
CA ARG A 58 1.87 -13.98 -15.74
C ARG A 58 1.43 -14.65 -14.45
N ALA A 59 2.33 -15.34 -13.75
CA ALA A 59 2.05 -15.97 -12.46
C ALA A 59 1.72 -14.93 -11.38
N ILE A 60 2.50 -13.84 -11.32
CA ILE A 60 2.24 -12.71 -10.42
C ILE A 60 0.89 -12.07 -10.73
N SER A 61 0.60 -11.79 -12.00
CA SER A 61 -0.68 -11.18 -12.42
C SER A 61 -1.88 -12.06 -12.05
N ARG A 62 -1.74 -13.39 -12.17
CA ARG A 62 -2.78 -14.34 -11.74
C ARG A 62 -2.97 -14.32 -10.23
N ALA A 63 -1.89 -14.36 -9.46
CA ALA A 63 -1.96 -14.29 -8.00
C ALA A 63 -2.62 -12.99 -7.51
N GLU A 64 -2.28 -11.84 -8.12
CA GLU A 64 -2.92 -10.55 -7.84
C GLU A 64 -4.43 -10.59 -8.14
N SER A 65 -4.82 -11.18 -9.27
CA SER A 65 -6.23 -11.31 -9.67
C SER A 65 -7.03 -12.17 -8.69
N GLU A 66 -6.45 -13.26 -8.19
CA GLU A 66 -7.12 -14.13 -7.21
C GLU A 66 -7.26 -13.47 -5.84
N LEU A 67 -6.21 -12.79 -5.37
CA LEU A 67 -6.27 -12.00 -4.13
C LEU A 67 -7.33 -10.90 -4.23
N ASN A 68 -7.40 -10.21 -5.37
CA ASN A 68 -8.41 -9.18 -5.64
C ASN A 68 -9.83 -9.75 -5.73
N ARG A 69 -10.01 -10.99 -6.23
CA ARG A 69 -11.32 -11.67 -6.24
C ARG A 69 -11.79 -12.03 -4.84
N GLY A 70 -10.91 -12.55 -3.99
CA GLY A 70 -11.20 -12.78 -2.57
C GLY A 70 -11.60 -11.47 -1.88
N TRP A 71 -10.93 -10.38 -2.24
CA TRP A 71 -11.21 -9.05 -1.71
C TRP A 71 -12.60 -8.49 -2.10
N LYS A 72 -13.02 -8.61 -3.36
CA LYS A 72 -14.37 -8.13 -3.79
C LYS A 72 -15.51 -8.77 -3.00
N ARG A 73 -15.27 -9.92 -2.38
CA ARG A 73 -16.24 -10.66 -1.55
C ARG A 73 -16.05 -10.40 -0.05
N HIS A 74 -15.06 -9.60 0.33
CA HIS A 74 -14.72 -9.35 1.72
C HIS A 74 -15.73 -8.39 2.39
N PRO A 75 -16.20 -8.68 3.62
CA PRO A 75 -17.20 -7.85 4.31
C PRO A 75 -16.81 -6.38 4.49
N LEU A 76 -15.50 -6.10 4.58
CA LEU A 76 -14.97 -4.74 4.79
C LEU A 76 -14.73 -3.96 3.48
N HIS A 77 -15.14 -4.49 2.32
CA HIS A 77 -14.76 -3.96 1.00
C HIS A 77 -15.07 -2.47 0.80
N LYS A 78 -16.20 -1.97 1.33
CA LYS A 78 -16.65 -0.58 1.09
C LYS A 78 -16.33 0.38 2.23
N ALA A 79 -16.19 -0.10 3.46
CA ALA A 79 -16.02 0.75 4.64
C ALA A 79 -14.57 0.79 5.14
N GLY A 80 -13.68 -0.06 4.62
CA GLY A 80 -12.25 -0.09 5.00
C GLY A 80 -11.37 0.92 4.28
N PHE A 81 -11.81 1.48 3.15
CA PHE A 81 -10.99 2.36 2.31
C PHE A 81 -11.37 3.82 2.37
N TYR A 82 -10.42 4.67 1.98
CA TYR A 82 -10.63 6.08 1.76
C TYR A 82 -10.88 6.36 0.28
N GLY A 83 -11.92 7.14 0.00
CA GLY A 83 -12.17 7.73 -1.31
C GLY A 83 -12.48 6.70 -2.42
N ARG A 84 -12.45 7.20 -3.65
CA ARG A 84 -12.62 6.40 -4.88
C ARG A 84 -11.30 6.41 -5.65
N ILE A 85 -10.94 5.27 -6.23
CA ILE A 85 -9.78 5.15 -7.13
C ILE A 85 -9.88 6.19 -8.26
N GLY A 86 -8.77 6.85 -8.56
CA GLY A 86 -8.64 7.90 -9.58
C GLY A 86 -8.99 9.31 -9.10
N ASN A 87 -9.66 9.45 -7.95
CA ASN A 87 -10.05 10.76 -7.44
C ASN A 87 -8.97 11.37 -6.52
N HIS A 88 -8.97 12.70 -6.47
CA HIS A 88 -8.10 13.46 -5.58
C HIS A 88 -8.85 13.89 -4.32
N TYR A 89 -8.16 13.84 -3.19
CA TYR A 89 -8.67 14.29 -1.89
C TYR A 89 -7.56 14.95 -1.09
N ASP A 90 -7.97 15.73 -0.09
CA ASP A 90 -7.09 16.19 0.96
C ASP A 90 -7.04 15.10 2.05
N PHE A 91 -5.83 14.78 2.50
CA PHE A 91 -5.55 13.72 3.44
C PHE A 91 -4.87 14.29 4.68
N GLU A 92 -5.32 13.82 5.83
CA GLU A 92 -4.61 13.97 7.10
C GLU A 92 -4.28 12.58 7.64
N ILE A 93 -3.00 12.29 7.73
CA ILE A 93 -2.47 10.96 8.03
C ILE A 93 -1.51 11.05 9.22
N HIS A 94 -1.72 10.18 10.20
CA HIS A 94 -0.74 9.88 11.22
C HIS A 94 0.25 8.85 10.69
N VAL A 95 1.55 9.16 10.71
CA VAL A 95 2.60 8.36 10.09
C VAL A 95 3.09 7.30 11.07
N ASP A 96 2.90 6.02 10.74
CA ASP A 96 3.37 4.90 11.55
C ASP A 96 4.81 4.50 11.19
N LYS A 97 5.16 4.58 9.89
CA LYS A 97 6.47 4.19 9.38
C LYS A 97 6.80 4.92 8.09
N VAL A 98 8.05 5.39 8.00
CA VAL A 98 8.62 5.93 6.75
C VAL A 98 9.66 4.97 6.22
N GLN A 99 9.61 4.69 4.92
CA GLN A 99 10.63 3.91 4.23
C GLN A 99 11.12 4.68 3.01
N GLU A 100 12.41 4.95 2.99
CA GLU A 100 13.07 5.54 1.85
C GLU A 100 13.24 4.51 0.71
N ARG A 101 12.96 4.95 -0.52
CA ARG A 101 13.22 4.21 -1.77
C ARG A 101 14.05 5.09 -2.69
N VAL A 102 14.54 4.51 -3.79
CA VAL A 102 15.46 5.20 -4.72
C VAL A 102 14.86 6.52 -5.24
N ARG A 103 13.58 6.54 -5.63
CA ARG A 103 12.92 7.70 -6.25
C ARG A 103 11.76 8.28 -5.44
N SER A 104 11.46 7.69 -4.29
CA SER A 104 10.27 8.04 -3.51
C SER A 104 10.46 7.69 -2.04
N TYR A 105 9.59 8.24 -1.22
CA TYR A 105 9.33 7.77 0.13
C TYR A 105 8.01 7.01 0.15
N ARG A 106 7.97 5.91 0.89
CA ARG A 106 6.75 5.16 1.16
C ARG A 106 6.42 5.31 2.63
N CYS A 107 5.29 5.94 2.92
CA CYS A 107 4.81 6.16 4.27
C CYS A 107 3.62 5.25 4.53
N LEU A 108 3.71 4.47 5.59
CA LEU A 108 2.59 3.72 6.14
C LEU A 108 1.99 4.56 7.26
N GLY A 109 0.67 4.66 7.31
CA GLY A 109 0.01 5.42 8.35
C GLY A 109 -1.49 5.14 8.42
N ARG A 110 -2.17 5.95 9.23
CA ARG A 110 -3.61 5.88 9.42
C ARG A 110 -4.25 7.25 9.26
N ASP A 111 -5.44 7.27 8.66
CA ASP A 111 -6.22 8.49 8.61
C ASP A 111 -6.93 8.81 9.94
N ARG A 112 -7.64 9.94 9.99
CA ARG A 112 -8.43 10.38 11.15
C ARG A 112 -9.46 9.38 11.68
N VAL A 113 -9.86 8.38 10.90
CA VAL A 113 -10.84 7.36 11.34
C VAL A 113 -10.17 5.99 11.54
N GLY A 114 -8.83 5.94 11.47
CA GLY A 114 -8.03 4.74 11.74
C GLY A 114 -7.88 3.79 10.55
N ARG A 115 -8.30 4.17 9.34
CA ARG A 115 -8.11 3.37 8.12
C ARG A 115 -6.64 3.35 7.73
N LEU A 116 -6.13 2.19 7.34
CA LEU A 116 -4.76 2.04 6.88
C LEU A 116 -4.58 2.75 5.53
N VAL A 117 -3.52 3.53 5.43
CA VAL A 117 -3.11 4.20 4.20
C VAL A 117 -1.64 3.95 3.91
N ILE A 118 -1.32 3.91 2.63
CA ILE A 118 0.04 3.82 2.12
C ILE A 118 0.23 4.99 1.18
N VAL A 119 1.08 5.93 1.56
CA VAL A 119 1.35 7.14 0.80
C VAL A 119 2.68 6.99 0.09
N GLN A 120 2.66 7.18 -1.23
CA GLN A 120 3.85 7.34 -2.04
C GLN A 120 4.12 8.81 -2.29
N ILE A 121 5.30 9.26 -1.91
CA ILE A 121 5.76 10.65 -2.05
C ILE A 121 6.97 10.63 -2.95
N ARG A 122 6.95 11.35 -4.07
CA ARG A 122 8.12 11.42 -4.96
C ARG A 122 9.21 12.26 -4.31
N LYS A 123 10.47 11.86 -4.47
CA LYS A 123 11.60 12.67 -4.01
C LYS A 123 11.66 13.95 -4.84
N GLY A 124 11.63 15.09 -4.16
CA GLY A 124 11.95 16.39 -4.73
C GLY A 124 13.45 16.70 -4.59
N GLU A 125 13.79 17.98 -4.76
CA GLU A 125 15.14 18.48 -4.49
C GLU A 125 15.45 18.51 -2.99
N GLU A 126 14.43 18.75 -2.17
CA GLU A 126 14.54 18.78 -0.71
C GLU A 126 14.25 17.41 -0.06
N PRO A 127 14.93 17.10 1.07
CA PRO A 127 14.67 15.89 1.83
C PRO A 127 13.30 15.91 2.50
N LEU A 128 12.83 14.72 2.91
CA LEU A 128 11.57 14.59 3.64
C LEU A 128 11.71 15.22 5.05
N LEU A 129 10.75 16.06 5.45
CA LEU A 129 10.80 16.83 6.70
C LEU A 129 9.90 16.26 7.82
N PHE A 130 9.60 14.97 7.79
CA PHE A 130 8.79 14.30 8.82
C PHE A 130 9.23 12.86 9.07
N GLU A 131 8.90 12.36 10.25
CA GLU A 131 9.28 11.02 10.71
C GLU A 131 8.05 10.19 11.15
N ALA A 132 8.29 8.97 11.63
CA ALA A 132 7.25 8.18 12.25
C ALA A 132 6.79 8.82 13.57
N GLY A 133 5.48 8.91 13.78
CA GLY A 133 4.85 9.61 14.89
C GLY A 133 4.27 10.98 14.52
N ASP A 134 4.67 11.55 13.37
CA ASP A 134 4.15 12.83 12.91
C ASP A 134 2.76 12.71 12.28
N SER A 135 2.05 13.84 12.23
CA SER A 135 0.81 13.96 11.47
C SER A 135 1.06 14.85 10.27
N ILE A 136 0.66 14.38 9.09
CA ILE A 136 0.91 15.07 7.83
C ILE A 136 -0.38 15.41 7.12
N PHE A 137 -0.37 16.54 6.42
CA PHE A 137 -1.44 16.99 5.54
C PHE A 137 -0.93 17.16 4.12
N PHE A 138 -1.68 16.65 3.15
CA PHE A 138 -1.36 16.78 1.73
C PHE A 138 -2.58 16.50 0.86
N ARG A 139 -2.52 16.92 -0.40
CA ARG A 139 -3.46 16.49 -1.43
C ARG A 139 -2.87 15.35 -2.23
N GLY A 140 -3.64 14.28 -2.40
CA GLY A 140 -3.20 13.09 -3.13
C GLY A 140 -4.28 12.50 -4.01
N GLN A 141 -3.88 11.58 -4.88
CA GLN A 141 -4.78 10.77 -5.69
C GLN A 141 -4.82 9.35 -5.14
N VAL A 142 -6.04 8.79 -4.98
CA VAL A 142 -6.19 7.38 -4.63
C VAL A 142 -5.85 6.55 -5.86
N GLN A 143 -4.76 5.80 -5.79
CA GLN A 143 -4.31 4.97 -6.91
C GLN A 143 -4.91 3.57 -6.85
N ASP A 144 -5.07 3.03 -5.65
CA ASP A 144 -5.44 1.63 -5.49
C ASP A 144 -6.03 1.34 -4.11
N HIS A 145 -6.77 0.24 -4.04
CA HIS A 145 -7.45 -0.29 -2.87
C HIS A 145 -7.07 -1.76 -2.73
N ARG A 146 -6.27 -2.10 -1.72
CA ARG A 146 -5.78 -3.48 -1.53
C ARG A 146 -5.74 -3.89 -0.07
N LEU A 147 -5.61 -5.19 0.17
CA LEU A 147 -5.35 -5.72 1.50
C LEU A 147 -3.85 -5.71 1.81
N LEU A 148 -3.47 -5.09 2.92
CA LEU A 148 -2.11 -5.16 3.46
C LEU A 148 -2.16 -5.91 4.79
N HIS A 149 -1.45 -7.03 4.90
CA HIS A 149 -1.48 -7.94 6.06
C HIS A 149 -2.91 -8.24 6.57
N GLY A 150 -3.87 -8.33 5.66
CA GLY A 150 -5.27 -8.61 5.99
C GLY A 150 -6.12 -7.43 6.45
N GLU A 151 -5.56 -6.23 6.47
CA GLU A 151 -6.28 -4.99 6.72
C GLU A 151 -6.51 -4.23 5.40
N PRO A 152 -7.69 -3.60 5.19
CA PRO A 152 -7.94 -2.76 4.02
C PRO A 152 -7.00 -1.54 4.05
N GLY A 153 -6.13 -1.43 3.05
CA GLY A 153 -5.20 -0.33 2.84
C GLY A 153 -5.53 0.49 1.59
N THR A 154 -5.53 1.82 1.73
CA THR A 154 -5.68 2.75 0.60
C THR A 154 -4.31 3.20 0.13
N TYR A 155 -3.97 2.96 -1.15
CA TYR A 155 -2.74 3.46 -1.75
C TYR A 155 -2.98 4.84 -2.35
N ILE A 156 -2.13 5.79 -1.98
CA ILE A 156 -2.28 7.20 -2.31
C ILE A 156 -0.96 7.68 -2.90
N GLU A 157 -1.02 8.38 -4.02
CA GLU A 157 0.11 9.15 -4.52
C GLU A 157 -0.06 10.61 -4.08
N ALA A 158 0.92 11.16 -3.37
CA ALA A 158 0.92 12.57 -3.03
C ALA A 158 1.13 13.40 -4.30
N THR A 159 0.24 14.38 -4.50
CA THR A 159 0.23 15.26 -5.69
C THR A 159 0.63 16.69 -5.37
N THR A 160 0.78 17.00 -4.08
CA THR A 160 1.28 18.27 -3.56
C THR A 160 2.40 17.99 -2.56
N ASP A 161 3.06 19.07 -2.13
CA ASP A 161 3.98 19.02 -1.01
C ASP A 161 3.28 18.58 0.28
N ILE A 162 4.09 18.12 1.23
CA ILE A 162 3.64 17.57 2.51
C ILE A 162 3.82 18.61 3.59
N LEU A 163 2.75 18.89 4.34
CA LEU A 163 2.77 19.78 5.50
C LEU A 163 2.75 18.94 6.78
N ASN A 164 3.62 19.25 7.74
CA ASN A 164 3.58 18.67 9.08
C ASN A 164 2.60 19.48 9.95
N ILE A 165 1.70 18.82 10.69
CA ILE A 165 0.57 19.46 11.40
C ILE A 165 0.36 18.95 12.82
#